data_AF-A0A4Z1SW24-F1
#
_entry.id   AF-A0A4Z1SW24-F1
#
_cell.length_a   1.000
_cell.length_b   1.000
_cell.length_c   1.000
_cell.angle_alpha   90.00
_cell.angle_beta   90.00
_cell.angle_gamma   90.00
#
_symmetry.space_group_name_H-M   'P 1'
#
loop_
_entity.id
_entity.type
_entity.pdbx_description
1 polymer ?
#
loop_
_entity_poly.entity_id
_entity_poly.type
_entity_poly.pdbx_seq_one_letter_code
_entity_poly.pdbx_strand_id
1 'polypeptide(L)'
;MAGHVTGSALSKSWKSTTKVLSRKTKKPTHERIAADRAAHEARMLEKELQSQNNARIKAAAAKRKERRVRREEALMKGTQMISSKKAQKMTPKQRRAMNIIKVD
;
A
#
# COMPACT_ATOMS: atom_id res chain seq x y z
N MET A 1 -93.95 13.32 -8.04
CA MET A 1 -93.14 12.53 -8.98
C MET A 1 -92.08 13.45 -9.58
N ALA A 2 -90.86 12.92 -9.74
CA ALA A 2 -89.65 13.58 -10.28
C ALA A 2 -89.08 14.72 -9.42
N GLY A 3 -87.81 14.77 -9.05
CA GLY A 3 -86.68 13.89 -9.32
C GLY A 3 -85.58 14.21 -8.30
N HIS A 4 -84.88 13.16 -7.87
CA HIS A 4 -83.71 13.26 -7.00
C HIS A 4 -82.61 14.06 -7.71
N VAL A 5 -82.27 15.24 -7.20
CA VAL A 5 -80.98 15.88 -7.51
C VAL A 5 -79.97 15.31 -6.53
N THR A 6 -79.49 14.09 -6.79
CA THR A 6 -78.28 13.56 -6.12
C THR A 6 -77.06 14.27 -6.70
N GLY A 7 -76.88 15.52 -6.30
CA GLY A 7 -75.73 16.36 -6.66
C GLY A 7 -74.82 16.71 -5.48
N SER A 8 -75.12 16.26 -4.26
CA SER A 8 -74.26 16.46 -3.07
C SER A 8 -73.19 15.39 -2.93
N ALA A 9 -72.48 15.12 -4.02
CA ALA A 9 -71.21 14.37 -4.01
C ALA A 9 -70.12 15.19 -4.69
N LEU A 10 -70.09 16.51 -4.45
CA LEU A 10 -68.86 17.28 -4.58
C LEU A 10 -67.94 16.84 -3.45
N SER A 11 -67.13 15.84 -3.80
CA SER A 11 -66.05 15.19 -3.07
C SER A 11 -65.12 16.16 -2.33
N LYS A 12 -65.54 16.61 -1.15
CA LYS A 12 -64.69 17.35 -0.21
C LYS A 12 -63.96 16.40 0.74
N SER A 13 -62.97 15.65 0.25
CA SER A 13 -62.00 15.01 1.17
C SER A 13 -60.65 14.69 0.55
N TRP A 14 -60.09 15.57 -0.29
CA TRP A 14 -58.66 15.53 -0.59
C TRP A 14 -57.90 16.59 0.20
N LYS A 15 -57.96 16.51 1.54
CA LYS A 15 -56.88 17.08 2.35
C LYS A 15 -55.75 16.06 2.39
N SER A 16 -55.06 15.90 1.24
CA SER A 16 -53.71 15.36 1.23
C SER A 16 -52.85 16.34 1.99
N THR A 17 -52.67 16.11 3.28
CA THR A 17 -51.70 16.85 4.07
C THR A 17 -50.35 16.28 3.67
N THR A 18 -49.84 16.70 2.51
CA THR A 18 -48.47 16.43 2.12
C THR A 18 -47.59 17.03 3.19
N LYS A 19 -47.00 16.15 4.03
CA LYS A 19 -45.92 16.51 4.93
C LYS A 19 -44.80 17.04 4.04
N VAL A 20 -44.71 18.36 3.89
CA VAL A 20 -43.55 18.99 3.28
C VAL A 20 -42.42 18.82 4.30
N LEU A 21 -41.80 17.65 4.27
CA LEU A 21 -40.53 17.43 4.93
C LEU A 21 -39.51 18.21 4.11
N SER A 22 -39.42 19.53 4.33
CA SER A 22 -38.34 20.32 3.80
C SER A 22 -37.07 19.81 4.48
N ARG A 23 -36.43 18.80 3.88
CA ARG A 23 -35.03 18.52 4.16
C ARG A 23 -34.31 19.76 3.67
N LYS A 24 -34.03 20.69 4.59
CA LYS A 24 -32.99 21.69 4.38
C LYS A 24 -31.69 20.90 4.29
N THR A 25 -31.42 20.31 3.13
CA THR A 25 -30.10 19.86 2.74
C THR A 25 -29.28 21.13 2.69
N LYS A 26 -28.68 21.49 3.83
CA LYS A 26 -27.68 22.55 3.89
C LYS A 26 -26.59 22.09 2.95
N LYS A 27 -26.57 22.64 1.73
CA LYS A 27 -25.48 22.41 0.79
C LYS A 27 -24.18 22.70 1.57
N PRO A 28 -23.17 21.82 1.48
CA PRO A 28 -21.91 22.08 2.17
C PRO A 28 -21.42 23.46 1.75
N THR A 29 -21.04 24.27 2.73
CA THR A 29 -20.47 25.59 2.46
C THR A 29 -19.20 25.41 1.64
N HIS A 30 -18.87 26.40 0.82
CA HIS A 30 -17.68 26.37 -0.03
C HIS A 30 -16.41 26.02 0.76
N GLU A 31 -16.31 26.50 2.00
CA GLU A 31 -15.24 26.18 2.96
C GLU A 31 -15.14 24.67 3.27
N ARG A 32 -16.26 23.99 3.48
CA ARG A 32 -16.27 22.54 3.75
C ARG A 32 -15.81 21.75 2.53
N ILE A 33 -16.24 22.15 1.34
CA ILE A 33 -15.80 21.52 0.09
C ILE A 33 -14.29 21.71 -0.12
N ALA A 34 -13.77 22.92 0.17
CA ALA A 34 -12.34 23.20 0.08
C ALA A 34 -11.53 22.39 1.08
N ALA A 35 -11.98 22.28 2.33
CA ALA A 35 -11.34 21.48 3.37
C ALA A 35 -11.31 19.99 3.01
N ASP A 36 -12.43 19.45 2.50
CA ASP A 36 -12.52 18.04 2.07
C ASP A 36 -11.57 17.74 0.90
N ARG A 37 -11.44 18.68 -0.06
CA ARG A 37 -10.48 18.57 -1.17
C ARG A 37 -9.04 18.60 -0.68
N ALA A 38 -8.68 19.55 0.19
CA ALA A 38 -7.34 19.65 0.75
C ALA A 38 -6.96 18.39 1.56
N ALA A 39 -7.89 17.86 2.36
CA ALA A 39 -7.69 16.62 3.10
C ALA A 39 -7.57 15.39 2.17
N HIS A 40 -8.27 15.39 1.04
CA HIS A 40 -8.10 14.35 0.03
C HIS A 40 -6.73 14.43 -0.64
N GLU A 41 -6.31 15.62 -1.08
CA GLU A 41 -4.99 15.85 -1.70
C GLU A 41 -3.85 15.48 -0.75
N ALA A 42 -3.93 15.86 0.52
CA ALA A 42 -2.95 15.49 1.53
C ALA A 42 -2.82 13.96 1.68
N ARG A 43 -3.95 13.23 1.72
CA ARG A 43 -3.96 11.76 1.78
C ARG A 43 -3.37 11.13 0.52
N MET A 44 -3.57 11.73 -0.64
CA MET A 44 -2.98 11.23 -1.89
C MET A 44 -1.46 11.44 -1.90
N LEU A 45 -0.98 12.61 -1.45
CA LEU A 45 0.44 12.90 -1.31
C LEU A 45 1.13 11.98 -0.30
N GLU A 46 0.49 11.70 0.83
CA GLU A 46 1.02 10.78 1.83
C GLU A 46 1.18 9.36 1.27
N LYS A 47 0.17 8.86 0.55
CA LYS A 47 0.23 7.56 -0.13
C LYS A 47 1.37 7.50 -1.16
N GLU A 48 1.56 8.57 -1.92
CA GLU A 48 2.64 8.66 -2.91
C GLU A 48 4.01 8.63 -2.24
N LEU A 49 4.21 9.43 -1.19
CA LEU A 49 5.46 9.42 -0.41
C LEU A 49 5.74 8.04 0.21
N GLN A 50 4.71 7.38 0.75
CA GLN A 50 4.84 6.04 1.29
C GLN A 50 5.22 5.02 0.20
N SER A 51 4.59 5.10 -0.98
CA SER A 51 4.90 4.26 -2.14
C SER A 51 6.35 4.43 -2.58
N GLN A 52 6.82 5.67 -2.71
CA GLN A 52 8.21 5.98 -3.09
C GLN A 52 9.22 5.48 -2.05
N ASN A 53 8.93 5.65 -0.76
CA ASN A 53 9.78 5.13 0.31
C ASN A 53 9.84 3.59 0.28
N ASN A 54 8.71 2.92 0.09
CA ASN A 54 8.66 1.47 -0.06
C ASN A 54 9.45 0.99 -1.28
N ALA A 55 9.38 1.70 -2.41
CA ALA A 55 10.17 1.39 -3.59
C ALA A 55 11.68 1.52 -3.33
N ARG A 56 12.11 2.59 -2.64
CA ARG A 56 13.51 2.79 -2.24
C ARG A 56 14.00 1.68 -1.30
N ILE A 57 13.20 1.29 -0.31
CA ILE A 57 13.53 0.19 0.62
C ILE A 57 13.67 -1.13 -0.14
N LYS A 58 12.73 -1.45 -1.03
CA LYS A 58 12.80 -2.67 -1.87
C LYS A 58 14.03 -2.68 -2.77
N ALA A 59 14.35 -1.56 -3.42
CA ALA A 59 15.54 -1.44 -4.26
C ALA A 59 16.83 -1.61 -3.44
N ALA A 60 16.91 -1.03 -2.24
CA ALA A 60 18.04 -1.21 -1.34
C ALA A 60 18.18 -2.67 -0.88
N ALA A 61 17.08 -3.34 -0.54
CA ALA A 61 17.07 -4.75 -0.17
C ALA A 61 17.55 -5.65 -1.33
N ALA A 62 17.08 -5.39 -2.56
CA ALA A 62 17.52 -6.10 -3.76
C ALA A 62 19.03 -5.97 -3.98
N LYS A 63 19.58 -4.75 -3.92
CA LYS A 63 21.03 -4.51 -4.03
C LYS A 63 21.84 -5.21 -2.93
N ARG A 64 21.33 -5.27 -1.69
CA ARG A 64 21.97 -6.01 -0.60
C ARG A 64 22.00 -7.50 -0.88
N LYS A 65 20.87 -8.07 -1.33
CA LYS A 65 20.78 -9.49 -1.70
C LYS A 65 21.76 -9.83 -2.83
N GLU A 66 21.81 -9.01 -3.87
CA GLU A 66 22.74 -9.18 -5.00
C GLU A 66 24.21 -9.13 -4.53
N ARG A 67 24.58 -8.15 -3.69
CA ARG A 67 25.93 -8.08 -3.12
C ARG A 67 26.27 -9.31 -2.29
N ARG A 68 25.31 -9.85 -1.53
CA ARG A 68 25.50 -11.08 -0.76
C ARG A 68 25.77 -12.27 -1.68
N VAL A 69 24.93 -12.47 -2.70
CA VAL A 69 25.12 -13.53 -3.69
C VAL A 69 26.47 -13.42 -4.37
N ARG A 70 26.86 -12.23 -4.85
CA ARG A 70 28.20 -12.03 -5.46
C ARG A 70 29.35 -12.34 -4.50
N ARG A 71 29.21 -12.00 -3.21
CA ARG A 71 30.22 -12.35 -2.18
C ARG A 71 30.30 -13.86 -1.97
N GLU A 72 29.16 -14.53 -1.86
CA GLU A 72 29.08 -15.98 -1.71
C GLU A 72 29.67 -16.68 -2.96
N GLU A 73 29.32 -16.24 -4.16
CA GLU A 73 29.92 -16.74 -5.41
C GLU A 73 31.43 -16.49 -5.50
N ALA A 74 31.90 -15.31 -5.10
CA ALA A 74 33.32 -15.00 -5.07
C ALA A 74 34.08 -15.86 -4.05
N LEU A 75 33.47 -16.11 -2.89
CA LEU A 75 34.00 -17.05 -1.90
C LEU A 75 34.07 -18.46 -2.49
N MET A 76 33.00 -18.95 -3.13
CA MET A 76 32.96 -20.29 -3.74
C MET A 76 33.92 -20.45 -4.92
N LYS A 77 34.10 -19.44 -5.76
CA LYS A 77 35.07 -19.47 -6.88
C LYS A 77 36.51 -19.33 -6.41
N GLY A 78 36.75 -18.59 -5.33
CA GLY A 78 38.08 -18.37 -4.76
C GLY A 78 38.51 -19.41 -3.74
N THR A 79 37.62 -20.30 -3.30
CA THR A 79 37.92 -21.34 -2.30
C THR A 79 38.47 -22.58 -2.98
N GLN A 80 39.76 -22.85 -2.75
CA GLN A 80 40.34 -24.14 -3.09
C GLN A 80 40.13 -25.12 -1.93
N MET A 81 39.39 -26.18 -2.23
CA MET A 81 39.21 -27.32 -1.33
C MET A 81 40.52 -28.14 -1.32
N ILE A 82 41.24 -28.12 -0.20
CA ILE A 82 42.45 -28.94 -0.02
C ILE A 82 42.32 -29.79 1.25
N SER A 83 42.93 -30.97 1.24
CA SER A 83 42.89 -31.88 2.37
C SER A 83 43.50 -31.27 3.64
N SER A 84 42.96 -31.64 4.81
CA SER A 84 43.41 -31.16 6.12
C SER A 84 44.91 -31.35 6.35
N LYS A 85 45.48 -32.50 5.94
CA LYS A 85 46.92 -32.79 5.97
C LYS A 85 47.75 -31.80 5.13
N LYS A 86 47.25 -31.37 3.96
CA LYS A 86 47.93 -30.40 3.09
C LYS A 86 47.82 -28.99 3.65
N ALA A 87 46.66 -28.63 4.21
CA ALA A 87 46.43 -27.34 4.86
C ALA A 87 47.29 -27.14 6.12
N GLN A 88 47.53 -28.20 6.91
CA GLN A 88 48.38 -28.15 8.10
C GLN A 88 49.87 -27.91 7.77
N LYS A 89 50.35 -28.40 6.62
CA LYS A 89 51.74 -28.21 6.15
C LYS A 89 52.01 -26.81 5.58
N MET A 90 50.98 -25.99 5.37
CA MET A 90 51.11 -24.64 4.81
C MET A 90 51.29 -23.58 5.89
N THR A 91 52.11 -22.56 5.59
CA THR A 91 52.27 -21.39 6.46
C THR A 91 50.99 -20.55 6.51
N PRO A 92 50.75 -19.77 7.58
CA PRO A 92 49.61 -18.85 7.66
C PRO A 92 49.51 -17.89 6.47
N LYS A 93 50.66 -17.43 5.93
CA LYS A 93 50.72 -16.53 4.77
C LYS A 93 50.22 -17.22 3.49
N GLN A 94 50.63 -18.47 3.26
CA GLN A 94 50.17 -19.27 2.12
C GLN A 94 48.69 -19.66 2.24
N ARG A 95 48.20 -19.94 3.46
CA ARG A 95 46.77 -20.26 3.69
C ARG A 95 45.85 -19.08 3.38
N ARG A 96 46.23 -17.87 3.79
CA ARG A 96 45.47 -16.64 3.50
C ARG A 96 45.45 -16.28 2.02
N ALA A 97 46.55 -16.54 1.30
CA ALA A 97 46.63 -16.27 -0.14
C ALA A 97 45.65 -17.13 -0.97
N MET A 98 45.23 -18.29 -0.45
CA MET A 98 44.44 -19.28 -1.19
C MET A 98 42.97 -19.36 -0.76
N ASN A 99 42.52 -18.51 0.20
CA ASN A 99 41.16 -18.54 0.76
C ASN A 99 40.67 -19.96 1.11
N ILE A 100 41.53 -20.78 1.74
CA ILE A 100 41.20 -22.19 2.02
C ILE A 100 40.17 -22.28 3.16
N ILE A 101 39.00 -22.81 2.86
CA ILE A 101 38.06 -23.32 3.88
C ILE A 101 38.53 -24.72 4.25
N LYS A 102 38.87 -24.94 5.54
CA LYS A 102 39.05 -26.30 6.05
C LYS A 102 37.73 -27.03 5.90
N VAL A 103 37.75 -28.16 5.19
CA VAL A 103 36.67 -29.13 5.21
C VAL A 103 37.26 -30.34 5.90
N ASP A 104 36.70 -30.64 7.07
CA ASP A 104 37.12 -31.76 7.92
C ASP A 104 36.77 -33.10 7.27
#